data_AF-A0A162L6C1-F1
#
_entry.id   AF-A0A162L6C1-F1
#
_cell.length_a   1.000
_cell.length_b   1.000
_cell.length_c   1.000
_cell.angle_alpha   90.00
_cell.angle_beta   90.00
_cell.angle_gamma   90.00
#
_symmetry.space_group_name_H-M   'P 1'
#
loop_
_entity.id
_entity.type
_entity.pdbx_description
1 polymer ?
#
loop_
_entity_poly.entity_id
_entity_poly.type
_entity_poly.pdbx_seq_one_letter_code
_entity_poly.pdbx_strand_id
1 'polypeptide(L)'
;MFGPGSVAWDVLLHPAVIVFQSPAQFILQLTYKPVVAGVRDWDPISRKAHRGELTMFDVFDRAQRNSGIHAPMWLGDLDTARRVSQHLIRVHEKVAGDVIDVGAPEIGGYRANSSRESMWAALTEMHSMLWVYERLGFRGLRRPRRLSAEERDRYIREVSDYCRLFPHDEPDLPASMADLKALYKKYDHLFGVTKTLSIIPETGDDFHDLWKSSIQKNYHPSQRKVKRQLFFQEGLFKLIAMSAVSSKTRRNSGVTPRREKMILAARFAMMPLIWLLQRGPIERYFLRMMWGPDAVDLVRSARRLHADAKRARKHSARQARYA
;
A
#
# COMPACT_ATOMS: atom_id res chain seq x y z
N MET A 1 -4.45 -1.23 -17.62
CA MET A 1 -3.27 -2.04 -17.24
C MET A 1 -3.58 -3.55 -17.26
N PHE A 2 -4.19 -4.14 -16.22
CA PHE A 2 -4.35 -5.62 -16.10
C PHE A 2 -5.47 -6.22 -16.96
N GLY A 3 -6.51 -5.42 -17.22
CA GLY A 3 -7.68 -5.80 -18.00
C GLY A 3 -8.79 -6.53 -17.22
N PRO A 4 -10.05 -6.46 -17.70
CA PRO A 4 -11.17 -7.23 -17.16
C PRO A 4 -10.92 -8.74 -17.16
N GLY A 5 -11.37 -9.44 -16.10
CA GLY A 5 -11.21 -10.89 -15.95
C GLY A 5 -9.84 -11.39 -15.47
N SER A 6 -8.87 -10.48 -15.27
CA SER A 6 -7.56 -10.75 -14.67
C SER A 6 -7.65 -11.15 -13.19
N VAL A 7 -6.62 -11.83 -12.67
CA VAL A 7 -6.52 -12.15 -11.24
C VAL A 7 -6.18 -10.90 -10.42
N ALA A 8 -5.41 -9.98 -11.00
CA ALA A 8 -5.14 -8.67 -10.43
C ALA A 8 -6.44 -7.92 -10.13
N TRP A 9 -7.40 -7.89 -11.06
CA TRP A 9 -8.70 -7.25 -10.79
C TRP A 9 -9.55 -8.02 -9.77
N ASP A 10 -9.38 -9.33 -9.62
CA ASP A 10 -10.03 -10.07 -8.52
C ASP A 10 -9.56 -9.61 -7.15
N VAL A 11 -8.27 -9.29 -7.03
CA VAL A 11 -7.65 -8.78 -5.81
C VAL A 11 -8.02 -7.30 -5.61
N LEU A 12 -7.70 -6.46 -6.59
CA LEU A 12 -7.76 -5.00 -6.50
C LEU A 12 -9.19 -4.47 -6.31
N LEU A 13 -10.18 -5.10 -6.93
CA LEU A 13 -11.58 -4.67 -6.83
C LEU A 13 -12.29 -5.23 -5.60
N HIS A 14 -11.63 -6.08 -4.81
CA HIS A 14 -12.23 -6.69 -3.64
C HIS A 14 -12.45 -5.64 -2.53
N PRO A 15 -13.63 -5.62 -1.86
CA PRO A 15 -13.93 -4.66 -0.79
C PRO A 15 -12.88 -4.62 0.33
N ALA A 16 -12.30 -5.77 0.70
CA ALA A 16 -11.21 -5.82 1.67
C ALA A 16 -9.98 -4.99 1.25
N VAL A 17 -9.60 -5.02 -0.03
CA VAL A 17 -8.47 -4.23 -0.53
C VAL A 17 -8.82 -2.74 -0.45
N ILE A 18 -10.01 -2.34 -0.87
CA ILE A 18 -10.45 -0.94 -0.78
C ILE A 18 -10.37 -0.39 0.66
N VAL A 19 -10.77 -1.18 1.66
CA VAL A 19 -10.78 -0.73 3.06
C VAL A 19 -9.39 -0.81 3.72
N PHE A 20 -8.63 -1.88 3.46
CA PHE A 20 -7.42 -2.18 4.23
C PHE A 20 -6.10 -2.02 3.46
N GLN A 21 -6.14 -1.63 2.18
CA GLN A 21 -4.91 -1.46 1.39
C GLN A 21 -4.02 -0.35 1.94
N SER A 22 -4.55 0.85 2.21
CA SER A 22 -3.74 1.96 2.72
C SER A 22 -2.97 1.58 4.00
N PRO A 23 -3.59 1.06 5.06
CA PRO A 23 -2.85 0.65 6.26
C PRO A 23 -1.87 -0.50 6.00
N ALA A 24 -2.21 -1.47 5.15
CA ALA A 24 -1.30 -2.57 4.80
C ALA A 24 -0.06 -2.09 4.04
N GLN A 25 -0.25 -1.18 3.09
CA GLN A 25 0.84 -0.56 2.34
C GLN A 25 1.69 0.33 3.24
N PHE A 26 1.10 1.13 4.12
CA PHE A 26 1.86 1.97 5.05
C PHE A 26 2.77 1.15 5.96
N ILE A 27 2.31 -0.01 6.46
CA ILE A 27 3.16 -0.92 7.24
C ILE A 27 4.42 -1.30 6.45
N LEU A 28 4.27 -1.61 5.16
CA LEU A 28 5.40 -2.06 4.33
C LEU A 28 6.30 -0.89 3.96
N GLN A 29 5.73 0.22 3.51
CA GLN A 29 6.46 1.44 3.17
C GLN A 29 7.27 1.96 4.36
N LEU A 30 6.69 1.99 5.56
CA LEU A 30 7.36 2.46 6.78
C LEU A 30 8.34 1.43 7.36
N THR A 31 8.40 0.21 6.83
CA THR A 31 9.48 -0.73 7.15
C THR A 31 10.58 -0.73 6.09
N TYR A 32 10.39 -0.08 4.94
CA TYR A 32 11.39 0.02 3.90
C TYR A 32 12.16 1.32 4.06
N LYS A 33 13.41 1.23 4.55
CA LYS A 33 14.22 2.38 5.01
C LYS A 33 14.33 3.51 3.99
N PRO A 34 14.54 3.27 2.68
CA PRO A 34 14.62 4.36 1.68
C PRO A 34 13.34 5.20 1.59
N VAL A 35 12.17 4.60 1.76
CA VAL A 35 10.90 5.34 1.76
C VAL A 35 10.79 6.22 3.00
N VAL A 36 11.22 5.73 4.17
CA VAL A 36 11.22 6.54 5.40
C VAL A 36 12.19 7.72 5.26
N ALA A 37 13.38 7.50 4.72
CA ALA A 37 14.36 8.57 4.46
C ALA A 37 13.80 9.61 3.46
N GLY A 38 13.20 9.17 2.36
CA GLY A 38 12.54 10.07 1.41
C GLY A 38 11.41 10.88 2.03
N VAL A 39 10.64 10.29 2.96
CA VAL A 39 9.60 11.00 3.69
C VAL A 39 10.19 12.03 4.64
N ARG A 40 11.22 11.66 5.41
CA ARG A 40 11.96 12.53 6.33
C ARG A 40 12.47 13.78 5.61
N ASP A 41 13.13 13.59 4.47
CA ASP A 41 13.90 14.67 3.82
C ASP A 41 13.07 15.51 2.83
N TRP A 42 12.15 14.89 2.09
CA TRP A 42 11.52 15.54 0.92
C TRP A 42 10.00 15.67 1.00
N ASP A 43 9.30 14.94 1.89
CA ASP A 43 7.84 14.99 1.91
C ASP A 43 7.35 16.40 2.29
N PRO A 44 6.33 16.95 1.60
CA PRO A 44 5.71 18.21 1.96
C PRO A 44 5.32 18.31 3.45
N ILE A 45 4.89 17.21 4.08
CA ILE A 45 4.51 17.24 5.50
C ILE A 45 5.74 17.40 6.42
N SER A 46 6.88 16.81 6.08
CA SER A 46 8.14 17.01 6.81
C SER A 46 8.63 18.44 6.69
N ARG A 47 8.60 19.00 5.47
CA ARG A 47 8.96 20.41 5.23
C ARG A 47 8.07 21.39 5.99
N LYS A 48 6.76 21.10 6.08
CA LYS A 48 5.82 21.89 6.91
C LYS A 48 6.10 21.72 8.40
N ALA A 49 6.48 20.52 8.83
CA ALA A 49 6.84 20.27 10.23
C ALA A 49 8.05 21.13 10.64
N HIS A 50 9.09 21.18 9.81
CA HIS A 50 10.27 22.03 10.03
C HIS A 50 9.93 23.52 10.16
N ARG A 51 8.95 24.02 9.39
CA ARG A 51 8.47 25.41 9.51
C ARG A 51 7.48 25.62 10.66
N GLY A 52 7.12 24.56 11.39
CA GLY A 52 6.12 24.65 12.45
C GLY A 52 4.70 24.90 11.95
N GLU A 53 4.38 24.50 10.71
CA GLU A 53 3.12 24.77 9.99
C GLU A 53 2.25 23.50 9.79
N LEU A 54 2.71 22.34 10.25
CA LEU A 54 2.04 21.07 9.97
C LEU A 54 0.73 20.94 10.75
N THR A 55 -0.35 20.56 10.06
CA THR A 55 -1.66 20.28 10.67
C THR A 55 -2.07 18.82 10.50
N MET A 56 -3.11 18.35 11.20
CA MET A 56 -3.67 17.02 10.92
C MET A 56 -4.35 16.93 9.55
N PHE A 57 -4.81 18.05 8.98
CA PHE A 57 -5.34 18.05 7.61
C PHE A 57 -4.26 17.65 6.62
N ASP A 58 -3.05 18.20 6.75
CA ASP A 58 -1.93 17.87 5.87
C ASP A 58 -1.57 16.37 5.93
N VAL A 59 -1.51 15.80 7.14
CA VAL A 59 -1.24 14.36 7.34
C VAL A 59 -2.33 13.51 6.70
N PHE A 60 -3.59 13.92 6.84
CA PHE A 60 -4.72 13.21 6.27
C PHE A 60 -4.75 13.29 4.74
N ASP A 61 -4.52 14.48 4.17
CA ASP A 61 -4.43 14.69 2.73
C ASP A 61 -3.30 13.84 2.13
N ARG A 62 -2.15 13.78 2.80
CA ARG A 62 -1.03 12.93 2.40
C ARG A 62 -1.39 11.45 2.43
N ALA A 63 -2.20 11.02 3.40
CA ALA A 63 -2.69 9.65 3.49
C ALA A 63 -3.65 9.30 2.33
N GLN A 64 -4.52 10.24 1.92
CA GLN A 64 -5.45 10.06 0.80
C GLN A 64 -4.72 9.95 -0.56
N ARG A 65 -3.67 10.76 -0.76
CA ARG A 65 -2.91 10.76 -2.02
C ARG A 65 -2.27 9.41 -2.33
N ASN A 66 -1.90 8.63 -1.29
CA ASN A 66 -1.23 7.35 -1.46
C ASN A 66 -2.07 6.37 -2.28
N SER A 67 -3.34 6.16 -1.95
CA SER A 67 -4.19 5.21 -2.70
C SER A 67 -4.89 5.86 -3.90
N GLY A 68 -5.29 7.13 -3.77
CA GLY A 68 -6.05 7.83 -4.82
C GLY A 68 -5.28 8.00 -6.13
N ILE A 69 -3.97 8.29 -6.06
CA ILE A 69 -3.16 8.53 -7.26
C ILE A 69 -2.92 7.25 -8.08
N HIS A 70 -2.93 6.07 -7.44
CA HIS A 70 -2.65 4.81 -8.11
C HIS A 70 -3.90 4.13 -8.67
N ALA A 71 -5.10 4.45 -8.17
CA ALA A 71 -6.34 3.85 -8.67
C ALA A 71 -6.51 3.96 -10.21
N PRO A 72 -6.23 5.11 -10.86
CA PRO A 72 -6.21 5.22 -12.31
C PRO A 72 -5.18 4.33 -13.00
N MET A 73 -4.02 4.07 -12.38
CA MET A 73 -2.99 3.19 -12.93
C MET A 73 -3.43 1.72 -12.87
N TRP A 74 -4.12 1.32 -11.80
CA TRP A 74 -4.56 -0.06 -11.62
C TRP A 74 -5.78 -0.42 -12.48
N LEU A 75 -6.74 0.51 -12.56
CA LEU A 75 -8.08 0.23 -13.08
C LEU A 75 -8.39 0.96 -14.40
N GLY A 76 -7.58 1.93 -14.79
CA GLY A 76 -7.72 2.65 -16.06
C GLY A 76 -7.09 1.92 -17.25
N ASP A 77 -7.21 2.57 -18.42
CA ASP A 77 -6.50 2.18 -19.63
C ASP A 77 -4.97 2.39 -19.50
N LEU A 78 -4.22 1.85 -20.46
CA LEU A 78 -2.76 1.90 -20.43
C LEU A 78 -2.23 3.33 -20.56
N ASP A 79 -2.86 4.17 -21.37
CA ASP A 79 -2.40 5.54 -21.61
C ASP A 79 -2.58 6.41 -20.36
N THR A 80 -3.70 6.26 -19.66
CA THR A 80 -3.95 6.90 -18.37
C THR A 80 -2.94 6.43 -17.34
N ALA A 81 -2.67 5.12 -17.25
CA ALA A 81 -1.68 4.58 -16.34
C ALA A 81 -0.27 5.16 -16.60
N ARG A 82 0.13 5.28 -17.88
CA ARG A 82 1.40 5.90 -18.29
C ARG A 82 1.48 7.38 -17.98
N ARG A 83 0.42 8.16 -18.24
CA ARG A 83 0.40 9.59 -17.91
C ARG A 83 0.55 9.84 -16.41
N VAL A 84 -0.16 9.04 -15.60
CA VAL A 84 -0.08 9.13 -14.13
C VAL A 84 1.29 8.67 -13.62
N SER A 85 1.87 7.59 -14.17
CA SER A 85 3.22 7.16 -13.79
C SER A 85 4.27 8.22 -14.10
N GLN A 86 4.21 8.85 -15.28
CA GLN A 86 5.09 9.95 -15.65
C GLN A 86 4.94 11.16 -14.74
N HIS A 87 3.71 11.48 -14.30
CA HIS A 87 3.50 12.53 -13.31
C HIS A 87 4.16 12.18 -11.97
N LEU A 88 3.99 10.95 -11.48
CA LEU A 88 4.64 10.47 -10.26
C LEU A 88 6.17 10.50 -10.36
N ILE A 89 6.73 10.07 -11.49
CA ILE A 89 8.17 10.14 -11.75
C ILE A 89 8.67 11.57 -11.63
N ARG A 90 8.00 12.56 -12.25
CA ARG A 90 8.38 13.97 -12.11
C ARG A 90 8.30 14.47 -10.67
N VAL A 91 7.29 14.07 -9.91
CA VAL A 91 7.17 14.43 -8.49
C VAL A 91 8.33 13.85 -7.67
N HIS A 92 8.74 12.62 -7.98
CA HIS A 92 9.80 11.88 -7.30
C HIS A 92 11.22 12.17 -7.80
N GLU A 93 11.38 12.95 -8.87
CA GLU A 93 12.70 13.25 -9.46
C GLU A 93 13.65 13.93 -8.47
N LYS A 94 13.10 14.80 -7.62
CA LYS A 94 13.83 15.49 -6.55
C LYS A 94 14.02 14.65 -5.28
N VAL A 95 13.37 13.49 -5.15
CA VAL A 95 13.39 12.70 -3.92
C VAL A 95 14.61 11.79 -3.93
N ALA A 96 15.72 12.34 -3.45
CA ALA A 96 16.99 11.65 -3.34
C ALA A 96 17.82 12.19 -2.17
N GLY A 97 18.70 11.37 -1.62
CA GLY A 97 19.62 11.77 -0.56
C GLY A 97 20.74 10.77 -0.40
N ASP A 98 21.85 11.19 0.18
CA ASP A 98 23.08 10.39 0.27
C ASP A 98 23.09 9.43 1.46
N VAL A 99 22.20 9.65 2.45
CA VAL A 99 22.14 8.86 3.68
C VAL A 99 20.72 8.42 3.97
N ILE A 100 20.49 7.10 3.92
CA ILE A 100 19.24 6.50 4.39
C ILE A 100 19.13 6.55 5.91
N ASP A 101 20.17 6.11 6.61
CA ASP A 101 20.20 5.99 8.08
C ASP A 101 21.52 6.52 8.62
N VAL A 102 21.48 7.57 9.45
CA VAL A 102 22.68 8.21 10.01
C VAL A 102 23.47 7.28 10.93
N GLY A 103 22.82 6.26 11.51
CA GLY A 103 23.48 5.26 12.35
C GLY A 103 24.04 4.08 11.57
N ALA A 104 23.80 4.00 10.26
CA ALA A 104 24.25 2.94 9.36
C ALA A 104 24.56 3.51 7.96
N PRO A 105 25.54 4.43 7.86
CA PRO A 105 25.84 5.14 6.61
C PRO A 105 26.28 4.20 5.47
N GLU A 106 26.78 3.00 5.78
CA GLU A 106 27.16 1.97 4.81
C GLU A 106 25.99 1.42 3.98
N ILE A 107 24.74 1.65 4.42
CA ILE A 107 23.53 1.36 3.60
C ILE A 107 23.49 2.28 2.36
N GLY A 108 24.14 3.44 2.44
CA GLY A 108 24.23 4.43 1.38
C GLY A 108 22.97 5.30 1.25
N GLY A 109 22.86 5.94 0.09
CA GLY A 109 21.79 6.86 -0.25
C GLY A 109 20.58 6.19 -0.89
N TYR A 110 19.62 7.01 -1.29
CA TYR A 110 18.41 6.61 -1.98
C TYR A 110 18.07 7.59 -3.12
N ARG A 111 17.35 7.08 -4.12
CA ARG A 111 16.77 7.87 -5.20
C ARG A 111 15.46 7.24 -5.60
N ALA A 112 14.34 7.93 -5.37
CA ALA A 112 13.00 7.35 -5.52
C ALA A 112 12.74 6.79 -6.93
N ASN A 113 13.33 7.41 -7.97
CA ASN A 113 13.23 6.97 -9.36
C ASN A 113 14.40 6.06 -9.82
N SER A 114 15.17 5.46 -8.91
CA SER A 114 16.13 4.41 -9.30
C SER A 114 15.41 3.10 -9.57
N SER A 115 16.06 2.18 -10.31
CA SER A 115 15.54 0.83 -10.53
C SER A 115 15.32 0.09 -9.21
N ARG A 116 16.28 0.20 -8.28
CA ARG A 116 16.20 -0.35 -6.92
C ARG A 116 14.95 0.14 -6.18
N GLU A 117 14.79 1.45 -6.07
CA GLU A 117 13.71 1.98 -5.23
C GLU A 117 12.34 1.72 -5.86
N SER A 118 12.22 1.77 -7.19
CA SER A 118 10.96 1.52 -7.90
C SER A 118 10.37 0.13 -7.66
N MET A 119 11.16 -0.85 -7.18
CA MET A 119 10.64 -2.15 -6.73
C MET A 119 9.71 -2.05 -5.51
N TRP A 120 9.59 -0.86 -4.88
CA TRP A 120 8.53 -0.56 -3.91
C TRP A 120 7.13 -0.92 -4.43
N ALA A 121 6.89 -0.77 -5.75
CA ALA A 121 5.62 -1.09 -6.40
C ALA A 121 5.25 -2.57 -6.22
N ALA A 122 6.21 -3.48 -6.40
CA ALA A 122 6.00 -4.90 -6.16
C ALA A 122 5.94 -5.23 -4.66
N LEU A 123 6.92 -4.74 -3.89
CA LEU A 123 7.20 -5.20 -2.53
C LEU A 123 6.28 -4.58 -1.46
N THR A 124 5.87 -3.33 -1.64
CA THR A 124 5.13 -2.59 -0.62
C THR A 124 3.68 -2.35 -1.00
N GLU A 125 3.40 -2.20 -2.30
CA GLU A 125 2.06 -1.93 -2.82
C GLU A 125 1.38 -3.23 -3.26
N MET A 126 1.79 -3.82 -4.40
CA MET A 126 1.07 -4.93 -5.03
C MET A 126 1.01 -6.19 -4.15
N HIS A 127 2.10 -6.57 -3.49
CA HIS A 127 2.07 -7.75 -2.63
C HIS A 127 1.22 -7.55 -1.36
N SER A 128 1.17 -6.32 -0.82
CA SER A 128 0.35 -6.04 0.37
C SER A 128 -1.14 -6.21 0.10
N MET A 129 -1.59 -5.86 -1.11
CA MET A 129 -2.98 -6.05 -1.56
C MET A 129 -3.33 -7.53 -1.65
N LEU A 130 -2.42 -8.37 -2.16
CA LEU A 130 -2.61 -9.83 -2.17
C LEU A 130 -2.75 -10.37 -0.73
N TRP A 131 -1.92 -9.92 0.21
CA TRP A 131 -2.05 -10.32 1.61
C TRP A 131 -3.39 -9.95 2.24
N VAL A 132 -3.84 -8.72 2.02
CA VAL A 132 -5.15 -8.25 2.48
C VAL A 132 -6.26 -9.10 1.88
N TYR A 133 -6.24 -9.32 0.57
CA TYR A 133 -7.22 -10.15 -0.12
C TYR A 133 -7.29 -11.58 0.44
N GLU A 134 -6.16 -12.25 0.56
CA GLU A 134 -6.11 -13.66 0.98
C GLU A 134 -6.50 -13.86 2.45
N ARG A 135 -6.19 -12.90 3.32
CA ARG A 135 -6.34 -13.05 4.78
C ARG A 135 -7.54 -12.33 5.36
N LEU A 136 -8.08 -11.33 4.67
CA LEU A 136 -9.20 -10.51 5.13
C LEU A 136 -10.40 -10.52 4.15
N GLY A 137 -10.20 -10.91 2.90
CA GLY A 137 -11.24 -10.88 1.85
C GLY A 137 -12.35 -11.91 2.02
N PHE A 138 -13.52 -11.47 2.50
CA PHE A 138 -14.70 -12.32 2.56
C PHE A 138 -15.44 -12.36 1.21
N ARG A 139 -15.80 -13.56 0.78
CA ARG A 139 -16.61 -13.78 -0.44
C ARG A 139 -18.05 -14.11 -0.04
N GLY A 140 -18.86 -13.08 0.19
CA GLY A 140 -20.18 -13.23 0.80
C GLY A 140 -20.03 -13.60 2.28
N LEU A 141 -20.52 -14.78 2.66
CA LEU A 141 -20.31 -15.38 4.00
C LEU A 141 -19.08 -16.29 4.06
N ARG A 142 -18.46 -16.60 2.92
CA ARG A 142 -17.28 -17.47 2.90
C ARG A 142 -16.07 -16.74 3.49
N ARG A 143 -15.40 -17.42 4.42
CA ARG A 143 -14.19 -16.92 5.10
C ARG A 143 -13.07 -16.62 4.08
N PRO A 144 -12.13 -15.71 4.43
CA PRO A 144 -10.94 -15.47 3.64
C PRO A 144 -10.17 -16.76 3.37
N ARG A 145 -9.64 -16.89 2.15
CA ARG A 145 -8.78 -17.99 1.73
C ARG A 145 -7.74 -17.49 0.76
N ARG A 146 -6.61 -18.19 0.74
CA ARG A 146 -5.55 -17.99 -0.24
C ARG A 146 -6.02 -18.34 -1.65
N LEU A 147 -5.42 -17.67 -2.62
CA LEU A 147 -5.47 -18.07 -4.02
C LEU A 147 -4.68 -19.37 -4.21
N SER A 148 -4.93 -20.11 -5.30
CA SER A 148 -4.09 -21.25 -5.67
C SER A 148 -2.66 -20.79 -5.98
N ALA A 149 -1.70 -21.71 -6.02
CA ALA A 149 -0.32 -21.36 -6.38
C ALA A 149 -0.25 -20.70 -7.77
N GLU A 150 -0.97 -21.27 -8.73
CA GLU A 150 -1.04 -20.82 -10.11
C GLU A 150 -1.72 -19.44 -10.23
N GLU A 151 -2.78 -19.20 -9.46
CA GLU A 151 -3.43 -17.90 -9.38
C GLU A 151 -2.50 -16.83 -8.79
N ARG A 152 -1.71 -17.18 -7.76
CA ARG A 152 -0.73 -16.27 -7.15
C ARG A 152 0.39 -15.93 -8.11
N ASP A 153 0.94 -16.92 -8.84
CA ASP A 153 1.95 -16.65 -9.85
C ASP A 153 1.40 -15.83 -11.02
N ARG A 154 0.15 -16.10 -11.44
CA ARG A 154 -0.51 -15.27 -12.44
C ARG A 154 -0.70 -13.82 -11.96
N TYR A 155 -1.14 -13.64 -10.71
CA TYR A 155 -1.23 -12.32 -10.09
C TYR A 155 0.12 -11.60 -10.15
N ILE A 156 1.23 -12.27 -9.79
CA ILE A 156 2.56 -11.66 -9.85
C ILE A 156 2.96 -11.26 -11.26
N ARG A 157 2.72 -12.11 -12.27
CA ARG A 157 2.98 -11.73 -13.68
C ARG A 157 2.19 -10.50 -14.10
N GLU A 158 0.89 -10.49 -13.79
CA GLU A 158 0.00 -9.36 -14.15
C GLU A 158 0.45 -8.06 -13.45
N VAL A 159 0.86 -8.10 -12.18
CA VAL A 159 1.37 -6.90 -11.47
C VAL A 159 2.79 -6.50 -11.86
N SER A 160 3.55 -7.39 -12.50
CA SER A 160 4.85 -7.06 -13.07
C SER A 160 4.75 -6.00 -14.18
N ASP A 161 3.68 -6.03 -14.98
CA ASP A 161 3.42 -5.01 -16.01
C ASP A 161 3.12 -3.63 -15.41
N TYR A 162 2.56 -3.58 -14.21
CA TYR A 162 2.44 -2.33 -13.46
C TYR A 162 3.80 -1.81 -12.99
N CYS A 163 4.70 -2.71 -12.57
CA CYS A 163 6.05 -2.34 -12.15
C CYS A 163 6.87 -1.75 -13.31
N ARG A 164 6.61 -2.19 -14.56
CA ARG A 164 7.21 -1.61 -15.78
C ARG A 164 6.86 -0.14 -16.04
N LEU A 165 5.85 0.41 -15.36
CA LEU A 165 5.49 1.83 -15.47
C LEU A 165 6.51 2.76 -14.78
N PHE A 166 7.41 2.21 -13.96
CA PHE A 166 8.44 2.92 -13.22
C PHE A 166 9.83 2.51 -13.72
N PRO A 167 10.89 3.30 -13.46
CA PRO A 167 12.26 2.90 -13.76
C PRO A 167 12.60 1.53 -13.15
N HIS A 168 13.14 0.61 -13.93
CA HIS A 168 13.37 -0.77 -13.47
C HIS A 168 14.53 -1.41 -14.21
N ASP A 169 15.06 -2.47 -13.61
CA ASP A 169 15.92 -3.43 -14.28
C ASP A 169 15.08 -4.68 -14.56
N GLU A 170 14.99 -5.12 -15.82
CA GLU A 170 14.17 -6.30 -16.20
C GLU A 170 14.48 -7.56 -15.36
N PRO A 171 15.73 -7.88 -14.98
CA PRO A 171 16.02 -9.02 -14.11
C PRO A 171 15.40 -8.96 -12.71
N ASP A 172 15.02 -7.77 -12.23
CA ASP A 172 14.41 -7.58 -10.91
C ASP A 172 12.89 -7.65 -10.93
N LEU A 173 12.26 -7.66 -12.12
CA LEU A 173 10.82 -7.75 -12.24
C LEU A 173 10.32 -9.17 -11.92
N PRO A 174 9.48 -9.35 -10.89
CA PRO A 174 9.05 -10.68 -10.51
C PRO A 174 8.00 -11.22 -11.50
N ALA A 175 8.16 -12.47 -11.94
CA ALA A 175 7.21 -13.18 -12.79
C ALA A 175 6.50 -14.35 -12.06
N SER A 176 6.82 -14.56 -10.79
CA SER A 176 6.25 -15.60 -9.94
C SER A 176 6.38 -15.23 -8.46
N MET A 177 5.69 -15.97 -7.59
CA MET A 177 5.89 -15.86 -6.14
C MET A 177 7.31 -16.25 -5.71
N ALA A 178 7.99 -17.10 -6.48
CA ALA A 178 9.38 -17.47 -6.22
C ALA A 178 10.32 -16.28 -6.49
N ASP A 179 10.13 -15.59 -7.61
CA ASP A 179 10.90 -14.39 -7.95
C ASP A 179 10.66 -13.27 -6.94
N LEU A 180 9.39 -13.06 -6.54
CA LEU A 180 9.06 -12.09 -5.50
C LEU A 180 9.77 -12.42 -4.17
N LYS A 181 9.86 -13.71 -3.81
CA LYS A 181 10.62 -14.13 -2.62
C LYS A 181 12.11 -13.85 -2.77
N ALA A 182 12.69 -14.08 -3.96
CA ALA A 182 14.08 -13.73 -4.25
C ALA A 182 14.31 -12.22 -4.16
N LEU A 183 13.36 -11.40 -4.64
CA LEU A 183 13.40 -9.94 -4.57
C LEU A 183 13.40 -9.45 -3.11
N TYR A 184 12.54 -10.01 -2.24
CA TYR A 184 12.59 -9.73 -0.81
C TYR A 184 13.92 -10.12 -0.17
N LYS A 185 14.54 -11.22 -0.62
CA LYS A 185 15.86 -11.64 -0.12
C LYS A 185 16.96 -10.66 -0.56
N LYS A 186 16.93 -10.20 -1.81
CA LYS A 186 17.88 -9.22 -2.37
C LYS A 186 17.88 -7.92 -1.53
N TYR A 187 16.69 -7.40 -1.21
CA TYR A 187 16.54 -6.12 -0.51
C TYR A 187 16.31 -6.24 0.99
N ASP A 188 16.59 -7.41 1.59
CA ASP A 188 16.22 -7.67 2.99
C ASP A 188 16.84 -6.68 3.98
N HIS A 189 18.08 -6.28 3.75
CA HIS A 189 18.84 -5.33 4.57
C HIS A 189 18.23 -3.92 4.60
N LEU A 190 17.40 -3.58 3.61
CA LEU A 190 16.66 -2.32 3.54
C LEU A 190 15.34 -2.36 4.31
N PHE A 191 14.93 -3.53 4.81
CA PHE A 191 13.74 -3.65 5.64
C PHE A 191 14.08 -3.67 7.13
N GLY A 192 13.26 -2.97 7.92
CA GLY A 192 13.39 -2.87 9.37
C GLY A 192 13.35 -1.43 9.84
N VAL A 193 13.19 -1.26 11.16
CA VAL A 193 13.25 0.04 11.83
C VAL A 193 14.53 0.11 12.66
N THR A 194 15.14 1.30 12.71
CA THR A 194 16.24 1.64 13.61
C THR A 194 15.87 2.90 14.39
N LYS A 195 16.60 3.19 15.47
CA LYS A 195 16.37 4.42 16.25
C LYS A 195 16.86 5.68 15.53
N THR A 196 17.74 5.53 14.56
CA THR A 196 18.44 6.61 13.86
C THR A 196 17.83 6.93 12.51
N LEU A 197 16.94 6.08 11.97
CA LEU A 197 16.26 6.30 10.71
C LEU A 197 15.43 7.59 10.69
N SER A 198 14.86 7.98 11.85
CA SER A 198 14.07 9.21 11.99
C SER A 198 14.91 10.48 12.19
N ILE A 199 16.23 10.35 12.36
CA ILE A 199 17.11 11.49 12.56
C ILE A 199 17.41 12.15 11.22
N ILE A 200 17.17 13.46 11.16
CA ILE A 200 17.45 14.30 9.99
C ILE A 200 18.95 14.54 9.91
N PRO A 201 19.63 14.14 8.82
CA PRO A 201 21.09 14.23 8.72
C PRO A 201 21.64 15.65 8.95
N GLU A 202 20.93 16.67 8.48
CA GLU A 202 21.41 18.06 8.50
C GLU A 202 21.30 18.71 9.87
N THR A 203 20.28 18.38 10.67
CA THR A 203 20.00 19.05 11.95
C THR A 203 20.21 18.16 13.18
N GLY A 204 20.19 16.84 13.01
CA GLY A 204 20.18 15.88 14.10
C GLY A 204 18.84 15.75 14.83
N ASP A 205 17.80 16.45 14.39
CA ASP A 205 16.47 16.36 14.99
C ASP A 205 15.76 15.04 14.62
N ASP A 206 14.88 14.57 15.50
CA ASP A 206 13.95 13.49 15.18
C ASP A 206 12.72 14.04 14.45
N PHE A 207 12.48 13.58 13.22
CA PHE A 207 11.37 14.10 12.40
C PHE A 207 9.98 13.77 12.97
N HIS A 208 9.83 12.68 13.72
CA HIS A 208 8.55 12.35 14.37
C HIS A 208 8.25 13.31 15.51
N ASP A 209 9.26 13.74 16.26
CA ASP A 209 9.10 14.75 17.31
C ASP A 209 8.77 16.14 16.72
N LEU A 210 9.40 16.50 15.60
CA LEU A 210 9.03 17.71 14.84
C LEU A 210 7.58 17.66 14.35
N TRP A 211 7.14 16.52 13.80
CA TRP A 211 5.74 16.38 13.37
C TRP A 211 4.78 16.51 14.56
N LYS A 212 5.06 15.82 15.65
CA LYS A 212 4.22 15.81 16.84
C LYS A 212 4.09 17.21 17.44
N SER A 213 5.21 17.91 17.63
CA SER A 213 5.23 19.27 18.16
C SER A 213 4.49 20.26 17.25
N SER A 214 4.73 20.18 15.94
CA SER A 214 4.07 21.04 14.94
C SER A 214 2.56 20.82 14.89
N ILE A 215 2.10 19.55 14.88
CA ILE A 215 0.67 19.21 14.92
C ILE A 215 0.01 19.68 16.22
N GLN A 216 0.68 19.52 17.35
CA GLN A 216 0.17 19.96 18.65
C GLN A 216 0.02 21.48 18.70
N LYS A 217 1.03 22.22 18.23
CA LYS A 217 1.00 23.68 18.13
C LYS A 217 -0.13 24.19 17.24
N ASN A 218 -0.38 23.53 16.11
CA ASN A 218 -1.38 23.94 15.13
C ASN A 218 -2.74 23.23 15.28
N TYR A 219 -3.02 22.65 16.45
CA TYR A 219 -4.29 21.97 16.67
C TYR A 219 -5.46 22.96 16.70
N HIS A 220 -6.52 22.64 15.97
CA HIS A 220 -7.78 23.39 16.00
C HIS A 220 -8.99 22.43 16.09
N PRO A 221 -10.08 22.79 16.81
CA PRO A 221 -11.27 21.94 16.94
C PRO A 221 -11.91 21.48 15.62
N SER A 222 -11.73 22.22 14.52
CA SER A 222 -12.19 21.79 13.18
C SER A 222 -11.53 20.47 12.72
N GLN A 223 -10.34 20.14 13.25
CA GLN A 223 -9.61 18.92 12.92
C GLN A 223 -10.15 17.67 13.66
N ARG A 224 -11.16 17.80 14.53
CA ARG A 224 -11.73 16.68 15.31
C ARG A 224 -12.19 15.50 14.44
N LYS A 225 -12.82 15.78 13.30
CA LYS A 225 -13.28 14.72 12.37
C LYS A 225 -12.11 13.95 11.79
N VAL A 226 -11.07 14.67 11.35
CA VAL A 226 -9.84 14.08 10.81
C VAL A 226 -9.10 13.29 11.89
N LYS A 227 -8.99 13.80 13.11
CA LYS A 227 -8.38 13.09 14.23
C LYS A 227 -9.07 11.75 14.50
N ARG A 228 -10.40 11.71 14.51
CA ARG A 228 -11.17 10.46 14.65
C ARG A 228 -10.89 9.50 13.50
N GLN A 229 -10.79 10.01 12.28
CA GLN A 229 -10.49 9.18 11.11
C GLN A 229 -9.08 8.60 11.16
N LEU A 230 -8.07 9.41 11.49
CA LEU A 230 -6.69 8.96 11.68
C LEU A 230 -6.59 7.93 12.81
N PHE A 231 -7.37 8.06 13.88
CA PHE A 231 -7.45 7.04 14.92
C PHE A 231 -7.93 5.68 14.39
N PHE A 232 -8.94 5.64 13.51
CA PHE A 232 -9.36 4.39 12.90
C PHE A 232 -8.29 3.81 11.98
N GLN A 233 -7.62 4.64 11.18
CA GLN A 233 -6.56 4.21 10.26
C GLN A 233 -5.31 3.70 11.00
N GLU A 234 -4.72 4.52 11.87
CA GLU A 234 -3.47 4.21 12.60
C GLU A 234 -3.68 3.28 13.81
N GLY A 235 -4.92 3.15 14.29
CA GLY A 235 -5.29 2.23 15.37
C GLY A 235 -5.89 0.94 14.83
N LEU A 236 -7.22 0.93 14.70
CA LEU A 236 -8.00 -0.28 14.43
C LEU A 236 -7.62 -0.95 13.09
N PHE A 237 -7.51 -0.19 12.01
CA PHE A 237 -7.25 -0.77 10.69
C PHE A 237 -5.80 -1.20 10.53
N LYS A 238 -4.85 -0.45 11.10
CA LYS A 238 -3.47 -0.90 11.22
C LYS A 238 -3.36 -2.21 11.98
N LEU A 239 -4.09 -2.39 13.08
CA LEU A 239 -4.14 -3.66 13.81
C LEU A 239 -4.64 -4.82 12.93
N ILE A 240 -5.74 -4.60 12.21
CA ILE A 240 -6.29 -5.58 11.25
C ILE A 240 -5.27 -5.89 10.14
N ALA A 241 -4.67 -4.87 9.53
CA ALA A 241 -3.69 -5.01 8.47
C ALA A 241 -2.40 -5.73 8.95
N MET A 242 -1.93 -5.44 10.16
CA MET A 242 -0.80 -6.15 10.78
C MET A 242 -1.05 -7.65 10.95
N SER A 243 -2.31 -8.06 11.12
CA SER A 243 -2.68 -9.47 11.15
C SER A 243 -2.66 -10.14 9.76
N ALA A 244 -2.71 -9.33 8.70
CA ALA A 244 -2.65 -9.78 7.32
C ALA A 244 -1.22 -9.83 6.77
N VAL A 245 -0.25 -9.07 7.28
CA VAL A 245 1.12 -9.14 6.75
C VAL A 245 1.89 -10.40 7.19
N SER A 246 3.11 -10.59 6.71
CA SER A 246 3.97 -11.71 7.11
C SER A 246 4.53 -11.55 8.54
N SER A 247 4.94 -12.65 9.19
CA SER A 247 5.64 -12.58 10.48
C SER A 247 6.94 -11.78 10.39
N LYS A 248 7.67 -11.89 9.28
CA LYS A 248 8.90 -11.12 9.06
C LYS A 248 8.61 -9.62 9.02
N THR A 249 7.58 -9.21 8.27
CA THR A 249 7.12 -7.82 8.24
C THR A 249 6.74 -7.30 9.62
N ARG A 250 6.01 -8.08 10.43
CA ARG A 250 5.67 -7.68 11.80
C ARG A 250 6.92 -7.42 12.64
N ARG A 251 7.90 -8.33 12.60
CA ARG A 251 9.17 -8.16 13.31
C ARG A 251 9.95 -6.94 12.81
N ASN A 252 10.01 -6.74 11.49
CA ASN A 252 10.64 -5.55 10.89
C ASN A 252 9.93 -4.25 11.31
N SER A 253 8.65 -4.30 11.67
CA SER A 253 7.89 -3.19 12.25
C SER A 253 8.10 -3.02 13.76
N GLY A 254 9.05 -3.74 14.38
CA GLY A 254 9.31 -3.71 15.82
C GLY A 254 8.28 -4.47 16.68
N VAL A 255 7.44 -5.33 16.08
CA VAL A 255 6.47 -6.12 16.85
C VAL A 255 7.17 -7.28 17.56
N THR A 256 7.02 -7.32 18.89
CA THR A 256 7.54 -8.40 19.73
C THR A 256 6.74 -9.71 19.54
N PRO A 257 7.33 -10.89 19.82
CA PRO A 257 6.63 -12.18 19.68
C PRO A 257 5.32 -12.26 20.47
N ARG A 258 5.28 -11.69 21.68
CA ARG A 258 4.05 -11.62 22.51
C ARG A 258 2.97 -10.80 21.81
N ARG A 259 3.32 -9.61 21.30
CA ARG A 259 2.39 -8.74 20.59
C ARG A 259 1.94 -9.34 19.26
N GLU A 260 2.81 -10.07 18.56
CA GLU A 260 2.44 -10.81 17.35
C GLU A 260 1.32 -11.83 17.64
N LYS A 261 1.45 -12.63 18.71
CA LYS A 261 0.39 -13.57 19.11
C LYS A 261 -0.93 -12.86 19.38
N MET A 262 -0.90 -11.71 20.07
CA MET A 262 -2.09 -10.90 20.33
C MET A 262 -2.73 -10.36 19.04
N ILE A 263 -1.93 -9.87 18.09
CA ILE A 263 -2.42 -9.38 16.79
C ILE A 263 -3.13 -10.51 16.02
N LEU A 264 -2.53 -11.69 15.99
CA LEU A 264 -3.11 -12.85 15.30
C LEU A 264 -4.40 -13.35 15.97
N ALA A 265 -4.46 -13.36 17.30
CA ALA A 265 -5.67 -13.69 18.05
C ALA A 265 -6.78 -12.64 17.83
N ALA A 266 -6.42 -11.35 17.88
CA ALA A 266 -7.35 -10.24 17.66
C ALA A 266 -8.00 -10.31 16.28
N ARG A 267 -7.28 -10.77 15.24
CA ARG A 267 -7.86 -11.00 13.91
C ARG A 267 -9.09 -11.90 13.97
N PHE A 268 -9.00 -13.03 14.68
CA PHE A 268 -10.10 -13.99 14.76
C PHE A 268 -11.30 -13.39 15.49
N ALA A 269 -11.06 -12.67 16.60
CA ALA A 269 -12.10 -11.95 17.32
C ALA A 269 -12.76 -10.85 16.47
N MET A 270 -11.99 -10.19 15.60
CA MET A 270 -12.47 -9.11 14.73
C MET A 270 -13.09 -9.60 13.41
N MET A 271 -13.19 -10.92 13.15
CA MET A 271 -13.72 -11.43 11.88
C MET A 271 -15.12 -10.90 11.52
N PRO A 272 -16.10 -10.80 12.46
CA PRO A 272 -17.40 -10.20 12.16
C PRO A 272 -17.29 -8.73 11.75
N LEU A 273 -16.42 -7.98 12.41
CA LEU A 273 -16.16 -6.58 12.07
C LEU A 273 -15.47 -6.45 10.70
N ILE A 274 -14.46 -7.26 10.43
CA ILE A 274 -13.77 -7.31 9.13
C ILE A 274 -14.76 -7.63 8.00
N TRP A 275 -15.68 -8.55 8.24
CA TRP A 275 -16.77 -8.87 7.30
C TRP A 275 -17.71 -7.68 7.10
N LEU A 276 -18.10 -6.99 8.18
CA LEU A 276 -18.99 -5.84 8.15
C LEU A 276 -18.37 -4.66 7.38
N LEU A 277 -17.09 -4.37 7.60
CA LEU A 277 -16.38 -3.28 6.93
C LEU A 277 -16.37 -3.43 5.40
N GLN A 278 -16.54 -4.65 4.89
CA GLN A 278 -16.60 -4.97 3.46
C GLN A 278 -18.01 -4.83 2.85
N ARG A 279 -19.02 -4.41 3.62
CA ARG A 279 -20.37 -4.19 3.08
C ARG A 279 -20.40 -2.89 2.26
N GLY A 280 -21.19 -2.90 1.18
CA GLY A 280 -21.22 -1.82 0.18
C GLY A 280 -21.30 -0.39 0.73
N PRO A 281 -22.17 -0.05 1.71
CA PRO A 281 -22.20 1.30 2.26
C PRO A 281 -20.91 1.73 2.96
N ILE A 282 -20.31 0.83 3.75
CA ILE A 282 -19.10 1.11 4.53
C ILE A 282 -17.88 1.15 3.59
N GLU A 283 -17.78 0.19 2.69
CA GLU A 283 -16.75 0.15 1.66
C GLU A 283 -16.77 1.44 0.81
N ARG A 284 -17.94 1.88 0.33
CA ARG A 284 -18.06 3.13 -0.45
C ARG A 284 -17.64 4.36 0.34
N TYR A 285 -17.94 4.41 1.65
CA TYR A 285 -17.48 5.49 2.52
C TYR A 285 -15.95 5.56 2.53
N PHE A 286 -15.27 4.42 2.76
CA PHE A 286 -13.80 4.39 2.76
C PHE A 286 -13.20 4.61 1.37
N LEU A 287 -13.83 4.10 0.31
CA LEU A 287 -13.40 4.35 -1.06
C LEU A 287 -13.39 5.85 -1.38
N ARG A 288 -14.53 6.52 -1.17
CA ARG A 288 -14.65 7.96 -1.42
C ARG A 288 -13.68 8.77 -0.55
N MET A 289 -13.53 8.36 0.70
CA MET A 289 -12.69 9.07 1.65
C MET A 289 -11.21 8.89 1.37
N MET A 290 -10.73 7.67 1.14
CA MET A 290 -9.30 7.36 1.07
C MET A 290 -8.77 7.41 -0.36
N TRP A 291 -9.59 7.10 -1.37
CA TRP A 291 -9.16 7.05 -2.77
C TRP A 291 -9.72 8.21 -3.59
N GLY A 292 -10.70 8.94 -3.04
CA GLY A 292 -11.30 10.10 -3.68
C GLY A 292 -12.57 9.78 -4.49
N PRO A 293 -13.30 10.83 -4.94
CA PRO A 293 -14.55 10.68 -5.67
C PRO A 293 -14.37 9.98 -7.02
N ASP A 294 -13.33 10.32 -7.79
CA ASP A 294 -13.10 9.76 -9.13
C ASP A 294 -12.83 8.24 -9.07
N ALA A 295 -12.16 7.79 -8.00
CA ALA A 295 -11.94 6.36 -7.76
C ALA A 295 -13.25 5.59 -7.54
N VAL A 296 -14.32 6.23 -7.03
CA VAL A 296 -15.63 5.59 -6.85
C VAL A 296 -16.21 5.17 -8.20
N ASP A 297 -16.19 6.07 -9.18
CA ASP A 297 -16.74 5.81 -10.51
C ASP A 297 -15.85 4.86 -11.29
N LEU A 298 -14.53 4.99 -11.16
CA LEU A 298 -13.56 4.07 -11.75
C LEU A 298 -13.74 2.63 -11.24
N VAL A 299 -13.84 2.44 -9.92
CA VAL A 299 -14.08 1.11 -9.32
C VAL A 299 -15.43 0.54 -9.75
N ARG A 300 -16.48 1.37 -9.82
CA ARG A 300 -17.80 0.93 -10.29
C ARG A 300 -17.74 0.45 -11.74
N SER A 301 -17.11 1.22 -12.62
CA SER A 301 -16.93 0.87 -14.03
C SER A 301 -16.10 -0.41 -14.18
N ALA A 302 -14.96 -0.49 -13.50
CA ALA A 302 -14.07 -1.65 -13.53
C ALA A 302 -14.77 -2.92 -13.03
N ARG A 303 -15.58 -2.85 -11.96
CA ARG A 303 -16.38 -3.99 -11.47
C ARG A 303 -17.39 -4.49 -12.50
N ARG A 304 -18.07 -3.59 -13.20
CA ARG A 304 -19.01 -3.97 -14.28
C ARG A 304 -18.27 -4.71 -15.38
N LEU A 305 -17.21 -4.10 -15.93
CA LEU A 305 -16.38 -4.70 -16.98
C LEU A 305 -15.80 -6.07 -16.56
N HIS A 306 -15.32 -6.17 -15.32
CA HIS A 306 -14.79 -7.40 -14.76
C HIS A 306 -15.85 -8.50 -14.69
N ALA A 307 -17.06 -8.16 -14.23
CA ALA A 307 -18.16 -9.10 -14.12
C ALA A 307 -18.62 -9.58 -15.50
N ASP A 308 -18.66 -8.70 -16.50
CA ASP A 308 -19.02 -9.01 -17.89
C ASP A 308 -18.01 -9.98 -18.51
N ALA A 309 -16.71 -9.68 -18.39
CA ALA A 309 -15.63 -10.53 -18.88
C ALA A 309 -15.66 -11.93 -18.25
N LYS A 310 -15.96 -12.01 -16.94
CA LYS A 310 -16.12 -13.31 -16.26
C LYS A 310 -17.33 -14.10 -16.74
N ARG A 311 -18.45 -13.43 -17.04
CA ARG A 311 -19.64 -14.11 -17.59
C ARG A 311 -19.37 -14.63 -18.99
N ALA A 312 -18.75 -13.83 -19.85
CA ALA A 312 -18.37 -14.24 -21.20
C ALA A 312 -17.45 -15.48 -21.17
N ARG A 313 -16.39 -15.47 -20.34
CA ARG A 313 -15.48 -16.61 -20.19
C ARG A 313 -16.19 -17.90 -19.74
N LYS A 314 -17.12 -17.79 -18.78
CA LYS A 314 -17.92 -18.94 -18.33
C LYS A 314 -18.83 -19.48 -19.44
N HIS A 315 -19.43 -18.58 -20.23
CA HIS A 315 -20.27 -18.95 -21.35
C HIS A 315 -19.49 -19.71 -22.42
N SER A 316 -18.33 -19.19 -22.84
CA SER A 316 -17.45 -19.84 -23.81
C SER A 316 -16.94 -21.20 -23.30
N ALA A 317 -16.54 -21.30 -22.03
CA ALA A 317 -16.13 -22.56 -21.42
C ALA A 317 -17.27 -23.59 -21.34
N ARG A 318 -18.53 -23.13 -21.20
CA ARG A 318 -19.70 -24.00 -21.25
C ARG A 318 -19.93 -24.50 -22.67
N GLN A 319 -19.91 -23.62 -23.67
CA GLN A 319 -20.08 -24.00 -25.08
C GLN A 319 -19.04 -25.02 -25.53
N ALA A 320 -17.77 -24.82 -25.18
CA ALA A 320 -16.69 -25.75 -25.51
C ALA A 320 -16.79 -27.13 -24.84
N ARG A 321 -17.63 -27.30 -23.81
CA ARG A 321 -17.90 -28.61 -23.18
C ARG A 321 -19.05 -29.37 -23.84
N TYR A 322 -19.86 -28.69 -24.65
CA TYR A 322 -21.04 -29.24 -25.32
C TYR A 322 -20.89 -29.28 -26.85
N ALA A 323 -19.71 -28.93 -27.37
CA ALA A 323 -19.31 -29.07 -28.76
C ALA A 323 -18.35 -30.26 -28.88
#